data_AF-A0A7W7SK39-F1
#
_entry.id   AF-A0A7W7SK39-F1
#
_cell.length_a   1.000
_cell.length_b   1.000
_cell.length_c   1.000
_cell.angle_alpha   90.00
_cell.angle_beta   90.00
_cell.angle_gamma   90.00
#
_symmetry.space_group_name_H-M   'P 1'
#
loop_
_entity.id
_entity.type
_entity.pdbx_description
1 polymer ?
#
loop_
_entity_poly.entity_id
_entity_poly.type
_entity_poly.pdbx_seq_one_letter_code
_entity_poly.pdbx_strand_id
1 'polypeptide(L)'
;MTPPADQVVPELTSPDQLTEEERRRIAARMPESSRRSRPVADPPAPELVNAEVEMTRRSWYAEREATDALARAVDELHFATRVPKHQVVSLLFRLAAEQQDLVLDHLRRTGQTHP
;
A
#
# COMPACT_ATOMS: atom_id res chain seq x y z
N MET A 1 -35.39 37.97 -27.54
CA MET A 1 -34.47 36.82 -27.57
C MET A 1 -33.84 36.73 -26.19
N THR A 2 -34.31 35.79 -25.39
CA THR A 2 -33.86 35.54 -24.01
C THR A 2 -33.25 34.15 -24.00
N PRO A 3 -32.01 33.93 -23.53
CA PRO A 3 -31.45 32.58 -23.43
C PRO A 3 -32.03 31.83 -22.22
N PRO A 4 -32.21 30.50 -22.29
CA PRO A 4 -32.71 29.69 -21.18
C PRO A 4 -31.62 29.43 -20.13
N ALA A 5 -32.06 29.40 -18.87
CA ALA A 5 -31.30 28.97 -17.70
C ALA A 5 -31.52 27.48 -17.45
N ASP A 6 -30.45 26.70 -17.48
CA ASP A 6 -30.24 25.33 -16.96
C ASP A 6 -28.88 24.88 -17.53
N GLN A 7 -27.89 24.32 -16.84
CA GLN A 7 -27.90 23.60 -15.58
C GLN A 7 -26.44 23.48 -15.08
N VAL A 8 -26.19 24.04 -13.90
CA VAL A 8 -25.49 23.46 -12.73
C VAL A 8 -24.27 22.55 -13.01
N VAL A 9 -23.08 23.11 -12.76
CA VAL A 9 -21.84 22.38 -12.48
C VAL A 9 -22.05 21.53 -11.21
N PRO A 10 -21.75 20.21 -11.18
CA PRO A 10 -21.75 19.48 -9.92
C PRO A 10 -20.57 19.98 -9.07
N GLU A 11 -20.93 20.77 -8.06
CA GLU A 11 -20.06 21.23 -6.99
C GLU A 11 -19.48 20.00 -6.26
N LEU A 12 -18.16 19.94 -6.18
CA LEU A 12 -17.43 18.94 -5.40
C LEU A 12 -17.80 19.10 -3.92
N THR A 13 -18.78 18.32 -3.47
CA THR A 13 -19.22 18.31 -2.07
C THR A 13 -18.04 17.96 -1.17
N SER A 14 -17.62 18.96 -0.39
CA SER A 14 -16.61 18.81 0.66
C SER A 14 -17.05 17.78 1.72
N PRO A 15 -16.11 17.01 2.31
CA PRO A 15 -16.40 15.87 3.19
C PRO A 15 -17.08 16.20 4.54
N ASP A 16 -17.37 17.48 4.81
CA ASP A 16 -18.01 17.94 6.05
C ASP A 16 -19.55 17.90 6.00
N GLN A 17 -20.15 17.67 4.84
CA GLN A 17 -21.62 17.69 4.65
C GLN A 17 -22.26 16.27 4.60
N LEU A 18 -21.56 15.23 5.06
CA LEU A 18 -22.15 13.90 5.18
C LEU A 18 -23.12 13.84 6.36
N THR A 19 -24.41 13.70 6.04
CA THR A 19 -25.48 13.51 7.02
C THR A 19 -25.27 12.23 7.84
N GLU A 20 -25.75 12.23 9.10
CA GLU A 20 -25.68 11.10 10.03
C GLU A 20 -26.27 9.81 9.44
N GLU A 21 -27.25 9.95 8.54
CA GLU A 21 -27.88 8.84 7.84
C GLU A 21 -26.96 8.18 6.81
N GLU A 22 -26.08 8.95 6.18
CA GLU A 22 -25.10 8.48 5.22
C GLU A 22 -23.92 7.80 5.93
N ARG A 23 -23.54 8.31 7.11
CA ARG A 23 -22.58 7.65 8.02
C ARG A 23 -23.09 6.28 8.48
N ARG A 24 -24.39 6.14 8.79
CA ARG A 24 -25.00 4.86 9.15
C ARG A 24 -25.02 3.85 7.99
N ARG A 25 -25.25 4.30 6.75
CA ARG A 25 -25.18 3.41 5.57
C ARG A 25 -23.77 2.88 5.33
N ILE A 26 -22.74 3.68 5.57
CA ILE A 26 -21.34 3.25 5.44
C ILE A 26 -20.96 2.28 6.57
N ALA A 27 -21.38 2.54 7.81
CA ALA A 27 -21.13 1.66 8.95
C ALA A 27 -21.84 0.29 8.82
N ALA A 28 -23.04 0.24 8.21
CA ALA A 28 -23.78 -1.00 7.97
C ALA A 28 -23.18 -1.88 6.87
N ARG A 29 -22.15 -1.39 6.13
CA ARG A 29 -21.51 -2.10 5.02
C ARG A 29 -20.16 -2.75 5.40
N MET A 30 -19.82 -2.85 6.70
CA MET A 30 -18.68 -3.66 7.13
C MET A 30 -19.11 -5.09 7.52
N PRO A 31 -18.60 -6.13 6.85
CA PRO A 31 -18.99 -7.51 7.11
C PRO A 31 -18.41 -8.05 8.44
N GLU A 32 -19.24 -8.83 9.13
CA GLU A 32 -18.96 -9.67 10.31
C GLU A 32 -17.86 -10.73 10.08
N SER A 33 -16.65 -10.33 9.70
CA SER A 33 -15.54 -11.28 9.49
C SER A 33 -14.68 -11.52 10.73
N SER A 34 -15.08 -11.00 11.90
CA SER A 34 -14.35 -11.20 13.16
C SER A 34 -14.99 -12.27 14.06
N ARG A 35 -15.31 -13.43 13.48
CA ARG A 35 -15.67 -14.65 14.23
C ARG A 35 -14.94 -15.89 13.68
N ARG A 36 -13.69 -16.09 14.10
CA ARG A 36 -13.18 -17.42 14.54
C ARG A 36 -11.71 -17.34 14.98
N SER A 37 -11.50 -17.11 16.27
CA SER A 37 -10.29 -17.59 16.94
C SER A 37 -10.50 -19.08 17.23
N ARG A 38 -9.64 -19.94 16.68
CA ARG A 38 -9.52 -21.34 17.07
C ARG A 38 -8.02 -21.61 17.25
N PRO A 39 -7.53 -21.98 18.45
CA PRO A 39 -6.17 -22.46 18.58
C PRO A 39 -6.14 -23.92 18.14
N VAL A 40 -5.36 -24.24 17.11
CA VAL A 40 -5.01 -25.61 16.75
C VAL A 40 -3.55 -25.80 17.12
N ALA A 41 -3.28 -26.81 17.95
CA ALA A 41 -1.95 -27.21 18.37
C ALA A 41 -1.20 -27.93 17.23
N ASP A 42 0.10 -27.65 17.14
CA ASP A 42 1.04 -28.15 16.15
C ASP A 42 1.52 -29.59 16.47
N PRO A 43 1.74 -30.43 15.44
CA PRO A 43 2.86 -31.37 15.47
C PRO A 43 3.87 -31.09 14.33
N PRO A 44 5.19 -31.11 14.61
CA PRO A 44 6.22 -30.75 13.64
C PRO A 44 6.52 -31.91 12.68
N ALA A 45 6.59 -31.62 11.37
CA ALA A 45 7.06 -32.56 10.35
C ALA A 45 7.68 -31.78 9.16
N PRO A 46 8.61 -32.40 8.42
CA PRO A 46 9.94 -31.87 8.10
C PRO A 46 9.96 -30.79 7.00
N GLU A 47 10.92 -29.88 7.17
CA GLU A 47 11.29 -28.81 6.25
C GLU A 47 11.69 -29.37 4.87
N LEU A 48 10.72 -29.42 3.96
CA LEU A 48 11.00 -29.37 2.55
C LEU A 48 11.34 -27.92 2.22
N VAL A 49 12.64 -27.61 2.25
CA VAL A 49 13.22 -26.39 1.66
C VAL A 49 13.08 -26.45 0.13
N ASN A 50 11.83 -26.36 -0.34
CA ASN A 50 11.55 -25.77 -1.63
C ASN A 50 11.48 -24.28 -1.37
N ALA A 51 12.50 -23.55 -1.82
CA ALA A 51 12.47 -22.11 -1.96
C ALA A 51 11.47 -21.74 -3.06
N GLU A 52 10.19 -22.03 -2.82
CA GLU A 52 9.12 -21.30 -3.46
C GLU A 52 9.33 -19.86 -3.01
N VAL A 53 9.62 -18.97 -3.96
CA VAL A 53 9.53 -17.54 -3.77
C VAL A 53 8.09 -17.29 -3.37
N GLU A 54 7.84 -17.33 -2.06
CA GLU A 54 6.55 -17.07 -1.47
C GLU A 54 6.29 -15.59 -1.78
N MET A 55 5.63 -15.35 -2.92
CA MET A 55 5.06 -14.06 -3.23
C MET A 55 3.90 -13.85 -2.27
N THR A 56 4.21 -13.69 -0.98
CA THR A 56 3.30 -13.27 0.09
C THR A 56 2.98 -11.79 -0.17
N ARG A 57 2.30 -11.49 -1.28
CA ARG A 57 2.07 -10.13 -1.79
C ARG A 57 1.39 -9.27 -0.71
N ARG A 58 2.15 -8.36 -0.10
CA ARG A 58 1.57 -7.22 0.62
C ARG A 58 1.22 -6.06 -0.33
N SER A 59 1.75 -6.06 -1.55
CA SER A 59 1.43 -5.09 -2.60
C SER A 59 1.57 -5.71 -4.01
N TRP A 60 0.93 -5.12 -5.02
CA TRP A 60 0.97 -5.66 -6.39
C TRP A 60 2.33 -5.46 -7.09
N TYR A 61 3.13 -4.51 -6.60
CA TYR A 61 4.36 -4.04 -7.24
C TYR A 61 5.64 -4.42 -6.52
N ALA A 62 5.55 -4.94 -5.29
CA ALA A 62 6.73 -5.25 -4.50
C ALA A 62 6.55 -6.52 -3.69
N GLU A 63 7.66 -7.21 -3.49
CA GLU A 63 7.74 -8.31 -2.54
C GLU A 63 7.47 -7.82 -1.12
N ARG A 64 7.05 -8.74 -0.26
CA ARG A 64 6.76 -8.45 1.15
C ARG A 64 7.94 -7.85 1.87
N GLU A 65 9.13 -8.44 1.67
CA GLU A 65 10.36 -8.00 2.32
C GLU A 65 10.71 -6.56 1.95
N ALA A 66 10.65 -6.22 0.66
CA ALA A 66 10.87 -4.85 0.19
C ALA A 66 9.85 -3.86 0.79
N THR A 67 8.58 -4.27 0.90
CA THR A 67 7.53 -3.44 1.51
C THR A 67 7.77 -3.22 3.01
N ASP A 68 8.16 -4.27 3.74
CA ASP A 68 8.46 -4.21 5.16
C ASP A 68 9.73 -3.36 5.43
N ALA A 69 10.75 -3.47 4.57
CA ALA A 69 11.95 -2.64 4.63
C ALA A 69 11.64 -1.15 4.40
N LEU A 70 10.81 -0.83 3.39
CA LEU A 70 10.35 0.54 3.15
C LEU A 70 9.59 1.10 4.36
N ALA A 71 8.70 0.31 4.96
CA ALA A 71 7.94 0.73 6.15
C ALA A 71 8.86 1.10 7.32
N ARG A 72 9.89 0.27 7.60
CA ARG A 72 10.90 0.56 8.63
C ARG A 72 11.66 1.84 8.35
N ALA A 73 12.15 2.02 7.12
CA ALA A 73 12.88 3.24 6.74
C ALA A 73 12.02 4.51 6.90
N VAL A 74 10.74 4.44 6.54
CA VAL A 74 9.79 5.54 6.74
C VAL A 74 9.60 5.87 8.21
N ASP A 75 9.45 4.85 9.06
CA ASP A 75 9.29 5.03 10.50
C ASP A 75 10.54 5.66 11.12
N GLU A 76 11.73 5.14 10.80
CA GLU A 76 13.01 5.68 11.29
C GLU A 76 13.17 7.16 10.91
N LEU A 77 12.96 7.50 9.64
CA LEU A 77 13.07 8.88 9.15
C LEU A 77 12.02 9.79 9.81
N HIS A 78 10.78 9.32 9.96
CA HIS A 78 9.74 10.07 10.66
C HIS A 78 10.13 10.33 12.12
N PHE A 79 10.63 9.34 12.85
CA PHE A 79 11.02 9.52 14.24
C PHE A 79 12.23 10.43 14.41
N ALA A 80 13.22 10.33 13.51
CA ALA A 80 14.42 11.15 13.54
C ALA A 80 14.15 12.62 13.19
N THR A 81 13.30 12.89 12.19
CA THR A 81 13.11 14.24 11.63
C THR A 81 11.78 14.89 12.02
N ARG A 82 10.82 14.10 12.51
CA ARG A 82 9.41 14.50 12.75
C ARG A 82 8.65 14.98 11.52
N VAL A 83 9.19 14.77 10.33
CA VAL A 83 8.51 15.01 9.05
C VAL A 83 7.35 14.01 8.88
N PRO A 84 6.15 14.42 8.41
CA PRO A 84 5.03 13.50 8.22
C PRO A 84 5.35 12.30 7.31
N LYS A 85 4.87 11.10 7.66
CA LYS A 85 5.19 9.84 6.93
C LYS A 85 4.92 9.92 5.42
N HIS A 86 3.83 10.55 5.00
CA HIS A 86 3.49 10.69 3.58
C HIS A 86 4.51 11.53 2.80
N GLN A 87 5.11 12.55 3.44
CA GLN A 87 6.18 13.35 2.84
C GLN A 87 7.48 12.55 2.73
N VAL A 88 7.82 11.78 3.76
CA VAL A 88 8.97 10.86 3.75
C VAL A 88 8.84 9.86 2.61
N VAL A 89 7.70 9.18 2.50
CA VAL A 89 7.42 8.23 1.40
C VAL A 89 7.54 8.91 0.03
N SER A 90 6.95 10.10 -0.13
CA SER A 90 7.00 10.84 -1.39
C SER A 90 8.42 11.29 -1.77
N LEU A 91 9.26 11.58 -0.78
CA LEU A 91 10.68 11.90 -1.01
C LEU A 91 11.47 10.65 -1.39
N LEU A 92 11.27 9.54 -0.67
CA LEU A 92 11.93 8.26 -0.97
C LEU A 92 11.62 7.79 -2.40
N PHE A 93 10.37 7.87 -2.84
CA PHE A 93 10.01 7.49 -4.22
C PHE A 93 10.64 8.41 -5.27
N ARG A 94 10.72 9.72 -5.02
CA ARG A 94 11.40 10.66 -5.93
C ARG A 94 12.89 10.34 -6.06
N LEU A 95 13.57 10.17 -4.93
CA LEU A 95 14.99 9.81 -4.91
C LEU A 95 15.23 8.45 -5.57
N ALA A 96 14.38 7.45 -5.32
CA ALA A 96 14.49 6.15 -5.98
C ALA A 96 14.32 6.24 -7.51
N ALA A 97 13.38 7.06 -8.00
CA ALA A 97 13.17 7.28 -9.42
C ALA A 97 14.36 7.98 -10.08
N GLU A 98 15.00 8.92 -9.39
CA GLU A 98 16.25 9.57 -9.86
C GLU A 98 17.41 8.58 -10.00
N GLN A 99 17.39 7.47 -9.25
CA GLN A 99 18.41 6.41 -9.29
C GLN A 99 18.05 5.25 -10.25
N GLN A 100 17.15 5.46 -11.21
CA GLN A 100 16.69 4.40 -12.12
C GLN A 100 17.82 3.71 -12.90
N ASP A 101 18.89 4.43 -13.26
CA ASP A 101 20.00 3.87 -14.02
C ASP A 101 20.77 2.82 -13.20
N LEU A 102 20.92 3.04 -11.89
CA LEU A 102 21.53 2.06 -10.98
C LEU A 102 20.68 0.78 -10.88
N VAL A 103 19.36 0.92 -10.89
CA VAL A 103 18.42 -0.21 -10.89
C VAL A 103 18.54 -1.00 -12.19
N LEU A 104 18.58 -0.30 -13.33
CA LEU A 104 18.76 -0.93 -14.64
C LEU A 104 20.08 -1.70 -14.72
N ASP A 105 21.17 -1.11 -14.26
CA ASP A 105 22.48 -1.77 -14.22
C ASP A 105 22.49 -2.99 -13.30
N HIS A 106 21.81 -2.91 -12.16
CA HIS A 106 21.67 -4.06 -11.25
C HIS A 106 20.87 -5.19 -11.92
N LEU A 107 19.72 -4.89 -12.53
CA LEU A 107 18.91 -5.87 -13.24
C LEU A 107 19.65 -6.52 -14.42
N ARG A 108 20.47 -5.77 -15.15
CA ARG A 108 21.32 -6.32 -16.21
C ARG A 108 22.36 -7.30 -15.65
N ARG A 109 23.01 -6.96 -14.54
CA ARG A 109 24.00 -7.84 -13.90
C ARG A 109 23.36 -9.12 -13.37
N THR A 110 22.21 -9.01 -12.68
CA THR A 110 21.53 -10.18 -12.11
C THR A 110 20.84 -11.02 -13.19
N GLY A 111 20.27 -10.40 -14.23
CA GLY A 111 19.66 -11.08 -15.37
C GLY A 111 20.65 -11.75 -16.34
N GLN A 112 21.93 -11.38 -16.31
CA GLN A 112 22.99 -12.07 -17.06
C GLN A 112 23.52 -13.33 -16.36
N THR A 113 23.04 -13.64 -15.15
CA THR A 113 23.46 -14.82 -14.36
C THR A 113 22.65 -16.09 -14.65
N HIS A 114 22.13 -16.25 -15.86
CA HIS A 114 21.46 -17.49 -16.28
C HIS A 114 22.27 -18.17 -17.39
N PRO A 115 23.02 -19.27 -17.10
CA PRO A 115 23.55 -20.17 -18.13
C PRO A 115 22.43 -20.96 -18.82
#